data_AF-A0A356JX89-F1
#
_entry.id   AF-A0A356JX89-F1
#
_cell.length_a   1.000
_cell.length_b   1.000
_cell.length_c   1.000
_cell.angle_alpha   90.00
_cell.angle_beta   90.00
_cell.angle_gamma   90.00
#
_symmetry.space_group_name_H-M   'P 1'
#
loop_
_entity.id
_entity.type
_entity.pdbx_description
1 polymer ?
#
loop_
_entity_poly.entity_id
_entity_poly.type
_entity_poly.pdbx_seq_one_letter_code
_entity_poly.pdbx_strand_id
1 'polypeptide(L)'
;MGFVNFVQFDYFFMLKKFDSSLKEHNFSNPPRFMPISGTYVLEDLKNFMDVAWSIQFDSSWDEVFKLIKKVKGADPVSLGVWKKILARIRYLKENKIIEMLIQLISEDPSYNEVYTTKDLYIVDDFITEVKKQAENTLSALKEKQTEGKIEVLLNQIFGTTQIEKLKFYTEAGSAPFERKEIGRFEYCEPLAYLKKFILDYVKKDVKELSDILLVRGEWASQQLATPMSEAFHQLIENADKIIALDNSLDDSVDLGLKMKTHLPRTERDKESRNIIHSTLNFVNTSAARIILGSVNLFITYGRNLKMVLEDCIKPHPTLIRNWKDIDHFAEGKLKQMCIGVYKEIFSFVSLMQNFHIEVNEDA
;
A
#
# COMPACT_ATOMS: atom_id res chain seq x y z
N MET A 1 13.60 7.02 31.98
CA MET A 1 12.69 7.85 32.81
C MET A 1 13.27 8.30 34.16
N GLY A 2 14.40 7.76 34.65
CA GLY A 2 14.95 8.10 35.98
C GLY A 2 15.08 9.60 36.28
N PHE A 3 15.57 10.40 35.32
CA PHE A 3 15.61 11.87 35.48
C PHE A 3 14.24 12.52 35.64
N VAL A 4 13.26 12.14 34.81
CA VAL A 4 11.91 12.70 34.84
C VAL A 4 11.20 12.31 36.14
N ASN A 5 11.27 11.03 36.50
CA ASN A 5 10.68 10.52 37.74
C ASN A 5 11.32 11.14 38.98
N PHE A 6 12.64 11.37 38.95
CA PHE A 6 13.34 12.07 40.01
C PHE A 6 12.83 13.50 40.16
N VAL A 7 12.73 14.26 39.06
CA VAL A 7 12.22 15.64 39.10
C VAL A 7 10.75 15.71 39.52
N GLN A 8 9.95 14.68 39.20
CA GLN A 8 8.53 14.59 39.55
C GLN A 8 8.26 13.98 40.94
N PHE A 9 9.30 13.53 41.66
CA PHE A 9 9.13 13.00 43.00
C PHE A 9 8.51 14.05 43.92
N ASP A 10 7.56 13.63 44.77
CA ASP A 10 6.86 14.55 45.67
C ASP A 10 7.70 14.88 46.91
N TYR A 11 8.72 15.71 46.69
CA TYR A 11 9.59 16.21 47.76
C TYR A 11 8.80 17.00 48.81
N PHE A 12 7.75 17.70 48.41
CA PHE A 12 6.96 18.51 49.32
C PHE A 12 6.23 17.62 50.33
N PHE A 13 5.53 16.60 49.85
CA PHE A 13 4.83 15.65 50.71
C PHE A 13 5.77 14.96 51.70
N MET A 14 6.93 14.50 51.24
CA MET A 14 7.93 13.87 52.09
C MET A 14 8.48 14.85 53.15
N LEU A 15 8.90 16.05 52.74
CA LEU A 15 9.50 17.04 53.65
C LEU A 15 8.48 17.61 54.65
N LYS A 16 7.21 17.71 54.27
CA LYS A 16 6.14 18.22 55.14
C LYS A 16 5.86 17.31 56.34
N LYS A 17 6.21 16.02 56.24
CA LYS A 17 6.15 15.10 57.38
C LYS A 17 7.13 15.50 58.48
N PHE A 18 8.28 16.06 58.12
CA PHE A 18 9.29 16.56 59.06
C PHE A 18 9.03 18.00 59.51
N ASP A 19 8.45 18.82 58.63
CA ASP A 19 8.15 20.24 58.87
C ASP A 19 6.71 20.58 58.48
N SER A 20 5.80 20.59 59.44
CA SER A 20 4.40 20.94 59.20
C SER A 20 4.20 22.40 58.76
N SER A 21 5.18 23.28 59.04
CA SER A 21 5.15 24.70 58.65
C SER A 21 5.54 24.92 57.19
N LEU A 22 6.03 23.88 56.50
CA LEU A 22 6.42 23.94 55.10
C LEU A 22 5.21 24.26 54.21
N LYS A 23 5.38 25.29 53.38
CA LYS A 23 4.40 25.72 52.37
C LYS A 23 4.88 25.32 51.00
N GLU A 24 3.96 24.77 50.20
CA GLU A 24 4.25 24.36 48.84
C GLU A 24 4.66 25.57 48.01
N HIS A 25 5.64 25.38 47.12
CA HIS A 25 6.21 26.42 46.24
C HIS A 25 6.85 27.63 46.97
N ASN A 26 7.12 27.53 48.28
CA ASN A 26 7.91 28.52 49.00
C ASN A 26 9.32 27.98 49.29
N PHE A 27 10.31 28.52 48.58
CA PHE A 27 11.73 28.11 48.69
C PHE A 27 12.58 29.07 49.52
N SER A 28 11.97 30.09 50.14
CA SER A 28 12.70 31.13 50.89
C SER A 28 13.24 30.63 52.24
N ASN A 29 12.63 29.58 52.80
CA ASN A 29 13.03 29.00 54.08
C ASN A 29 13.44 27.54 53.90
N PRO A 30 14.61 27.12 54.41
CA PRO A 30 14.98 25.71 54.43
C PRO A 30 14.06 24.93 55.38
N PRO A 31 13.72 23.66 55.07
CA PRO A 31 12.87 22.83 55.91
C PRO A 31 13.53 22.56 57.27
N ARG A 32 12.73 22.59 58.34
CA ARG A 32 13.16 22.27 59.71
C ARG A 32 12.81 20.83 60.05
N PHE A 33 13.83 19.99 60.21
CA PHE A 33 13.62 18.58 60.54
C PHE A 33 13.27 18.41 62.01
N MET A 34 12.00 18.09 62.29
CA MET A 34 11.56 17.66 63.63
C MET A 34 11.63 16.13 63.74
N PRO A 35 11.85 15.59 64.97
CA PRO A 35 11.78 14.14 65.19
C PRO A 35 10.38 13.61 64.87
N ILE A 36 10.30 12.55 64.09
CA ILE A 36 9.07 11.85 63.73
C ILE A 36 9.27 10.33 63.81
N SER A 37 8.17 9.58 63.87
CA SER A 37 8.22 8.13 63.74
C SER A 37 8.71 7.74 62.34
N GLY A 38 9.73 6.89 62.26
CA GLY A 38 10.28 6.41 60.98
C GLY A 38 9.24 5.67 60.13
N THR A 39 8.25 5.04 60.76
CA THR A 39 7.16 4.33 60.06
C THR A 39 6.35 5.23 59.13
N TYR A 40 6.30 6.54 59.38
CA TYR A 40 5.57 7.50 58.54
C TYR A 40 6.27 7.87 57.23
N VAL A 41 7.57 7.60 57.12
CA VAL A 41 8.39 7.95 55.95
C VAL A 41 8.99 6.73 55.26
N LEU A 42 8.73 5.52 55.76
CA LEU A 42 9.32 4.28 55.24
C LEU A 42 9.05 4.12 53.74
N GLU A 43 7.80 4.24 53.30
CA GLU A 43 7.43 4.09 51.88
C GLU A 43 7.97 5.25 51.02
N ASP A 44 8.02 6.48 51.54
CA ASP A 44 8.61 7.60 50.79
C ASP A 44 10.12 7.43 50.62
N LEU A 45 10.80 6.86 51.62
CA LEU A 45 12.23 6.55 51.54
C LEU A 45 12.50 5.49 50.47
N LYS A 46 11.70 4.42 50.40
CA LYS A 46 11.80 3.41 49.33
C LYS A 46 11.53 4.01 47.95
N ASN A 47 10.45 4.78 47.81
CA ASN A 47 10.10 5.44 46.55
C ASN A 47 11.17 6.45 46.10
N PHE A 48 11.70 7.24 47.03
CA PHE A 48 12.79 8.17 46.76
C PHE A 48 14.03 7.44 46.28
N MET A 49 14.33 6.30 46.90
CA MET A 49 15.49 5.48 46.61
C MET A 49 15.43 4.88 45.19
N ASP A 50 14.27 4.38 44.76
CA ASP A 50 14.05 3.88 43.38
C ASP A 50 14.29 4.97 42.32
N VAL A 51 13.72 6.15 42.52
CA VAL A 51 13.89 7.27 41.56
C VAL A 51 15.30 7.89 41.61
N ALA A 52 15.92 7.97 42.79
CA ALA A 52 17.24 8.57 42.94
C ALA A 52 18.37 7.68 42.41
N TRP A 53 18.25 6.36 42.56
CA TRP A 53 19.28 5.42 42.11
C TRP A 53 19.20 5.04 40.64
N SER A 54 18.04 5.28 40.00
CA SER A 54 17.83 5.13 38.56
C SER A 54 18.38 6.30 37.73
N ILE A 55 18.94 7.34 38.38
CA ILE A 55 19.63 8.43 37.68
C ILE A 55 20.97 7.93 37.13
N GLN A 56 21.27 8.29 35.89
CA GLN A 56 22.58 8.03 35.28
C GLN A 56 23.59 9.09 35.74
N PHE A 57 24.45 8.73 36.70
CA PHE A 57 25.41 9.66 37.31
C PHE A 57 26.53 10.08 36.34
N ASP A 58 26.89 9.23 35.40
CA ASP A 58 28.05 9.42 34.50
C ASP A 58 27.67 9.99 33.12
N SER A 59 26.41 10.38 32.90
CA SER A 59 25.95 10.92 31.62
C SER A 59 26.40 12.37 31.38
N SER A 60 26.46 12.77 30.10
CA SER A 60 26.81 14.12 29.64
C SER A 60 25.71 15.16 29.93
N TRP A 61 25.46 15.46 31.21
CA TRP A 61 24.41 16.39 31.65
C TRP A 61 24.53 17.80 31.05
N ASP A 62 25.75 18.23 30.68
CA ASP A 62 25.97 19.49 30.00
C ASP A 62 25.23 19.58 28.64
N GLU A 63 25.13 18.47 27.90
CA GLU A 63 24.38 18.42 26.62
C GLU A 63 22.88 18.35 26.85
N VAL A 64 22.45 17.59 27.86
CA VAL A 64 21.03 17.45 28.22
C VAL A 64 20.44 18.81 28.61
N PHE A 65 21.12 19.57 29.47
CA PHE A 65 20.64 20.90 29.87
C PHE A 65 20.72 21.93 28.74
N LYS A 66 21.69 21.83 27.82
CA LYS A 66 21.70 22.65 26.59
C LYS A 66 20.45 22.39 25.74
N LEU A 67 20.04 21.13 25.61
CA LEU A 67 18.82 20.76 24.89
C LEU A 67 17.56 21.29 25.59
N ILE A 68 17.46 21.11 26.92
CA ILE A 68 16.32 21.61 27.71
C ILE A 68 16.22 23.13 27.59
N LYS A 69 17.33 23.86 27.68
CA LYS A 69 17.38 25.32 27.50
C LYS A 69 16.90 25.74 26.11
N LYS A 70 17.32 25.01 25.07
CA LYS A 70 16.89 25.28 23.69
C LYS A 70 15.37 25.09 23.51
N VAL A 71 14.79 24.09 24.17
CA VAL A 71 13.36 23.76 24.05
C VAL A 71 12.48 24.67 24.93
N LYS A 72 12.89 24.98 26.16
CA LYS A 72 12.09 25.75 27.13
C LYS A 72 12.39 27.25 27.12
N GLY A 73 13.48 27.69 26.48
CA GLY A 73 13.89 29.09 26.41
C GLY A 73 14.46 29.68 27.71
N ALA A 74 14.52 28.91 28.79
CA ALA A 74 15.06 29.31 30.08
C ALA A 74 15.74 28.13 30.80
N ASP A 75 16.63 28.44 31.74
CA ASP A 75 17.32 27.47 32.58
C ASP A 75 16.52 27.25 33.88
N PRO A 76 15.84 26.11 34.07
CA PRO A 76 15.06 25.86 35.30
C PRO A 76 15.97 25.63 36.53
N VAL A 77 17.15 25.03 36.33
CA VAL A 77 18.18 24.82 37.35
C VAL A 77 19.54 25.04 36.68
N SER A 78 20.46 25.74 37.35
CA SER A 78 21.81 25.91 36.82
C SER A 78 22.61 24.60 36.86
N LEU A 79 23.45 24.36 35.85
CA LEU A 79 24.30 23.17 35.76
C LEU A 79 25.15 22.94 37.02
N GLY A 80 25.64 24.02 37.64
CA GLY A 80 26.41 23.94 38.88
C GLY A 80 25.58 23.44 40.08
N VAL A 81 24.30 23.81 40.17
CA VAL A 81 23.39 23.31 41.22
C VAL A 81 23.04 21.85 40.95
N TRP A 82 22.78 21.49 39.70
CA TRP A 82 22.50 20.09 39.32
C TRP A 82 23.67 19.15 39.65
N LYS A 83 24.90 19.53 39.30
CA LYS A 83 26.11 18.75 39.62
C LYS A 83 26.28 18.55 41.13
N LYS A 84 25.95 19.57 41.95
CA LYS A 84 25.96 19.45 43.43
C LYS A 84 24.89 18.48 43.93
N ILE A 85 23.69 18.49 43.35
CA ILE A 85 22.61 17.56 43.69
C ILE A 85 23.04 16.13 43.36
N LEU A 86 23.57 15.88 42.16
CA LEU A 86 24.08 14.56 41.76
C LEU A 86 25.18 14.05 42.69
N ALA A 87 26.13 14.90 43.07
CA ALA A 87 27.20 14.53 44.00
C ALA A 87 26.64 14.11 45.37
N ARG A 88 25.61 14.79 45.87
CA ARG A 88 24.95 14.43 47.14
C ARG A 88 24.18 13.12 47.04
N ILE A 89 23.45 12.90 45.95
CA ILE A 89 22.72 11.64 45.74
C ILE A 89 23.70 10.47 45.61
N ARG A 90 24.80 10.66 44.86
CA ARG A 90 25.87 9.69 44.72
C ARG A 90 26.48 9.34 46.08
N TYR A 91 26.76 10.34 46.91
CA TYR A 91 27.23 10.14 48.27
C TYR A 91 26.24 9.32 49.12
N LEU A 92 24.93 9.63 49.06
CA LEU A 92 23.91 8.88 49.77
C LEU A 92 23.83 7.41 49.32
N LYS A 93 24.00 7.17 48.01
CA LYS A 93 24.02 5.82 47.40
C LYS A 93 25.25 5.03 47.81
N GLU A 94 26.44 5.59 47.63
CA GLU A 94 27.73 4.91 47.89
C GLU A 94 27.90 4.57 49.37
N ASN A 95 27.39 5.42 50.27
CA ASN A 95 27.44 5.19 51.72
C ASN A 95 26.21 4.43 52.26
N LYS A 96 25.31 3.96 51.40
CA LYS A 96 24.10 3.19 51.77
C LYS A 96 23.23 3.85 52.84
N ILE A 97 23.23 5.18 52.93
CA ILE A 97 22.61 5.90 54.05
C ILE A 97 21.09 5.67 54.08
N ILE A 98 20.43 5.76 52.93
CA ILE A 98 18.97 5.55 52.83
C ILE A 98 18.60 4.08 53.03
N GLU A 99 19.41 3.16 52.50
CA GLU A 99 19.25 1.70 52.67
C GLU A 99 19.32 1.32 54.16
N MET A 100 20.32 1.81 54.88
CA MET A 100 20.48 1.58 56.32
C MET A 100 19.34 2.19 57.15
N LEU A 101 18.81 3.35 56.73
CA LEU A 101 17.64 3.95 57.38
C LEU A 101 16.40 3.08 57.19
N ILE A 102 16.18 2.54 55.99
CA ILE A 102 15.06 1.64 55.71
C ILE A 102 15.20 0.36 56.54
N GLN A 103 16.37 -0.29 56.54
CA GLN A 103 16.65 -1.49 57.33
C GLN A 103 16.38 -1.28 58.83
N LEU A 104 16.77 -0.12 59.37
CA LEU A 104 16.54 0.23 60.77
C LEU A 104 15.05 0.43 61.07
N ILE A 105 14.32 1.13 60.20
CA ILE A 105 12.90 1.45 60.39
C ILE A 105 12.02 0.19 60.20
N SER A 106 12.38 -0.68 59.25
CA SER A 106 11.65 -1.90 58.95
C SER A 106 12.04 -3.08 59.84
N GLU A 107 13.05 -2.91 60.71
CA GLU A 107 13.64 -3.98 61.51
C GLU A 107 14.10 -5.19 60.67
N ASP A 108 14.49 -4.94 59.42
CA ASP A 108 14.90 -5.96 58.47
C ASP A 108 16.33 -5.69 57.97
N PRO A 109 17.36 -6.31 58.56
CA PRO A 109 18.74 -6.17 58.13
C PRO A 109 19.03 -6.79 56.76
N SER A 110 18.14 -7.62 56.23
CA SER A 110 18.32 -8.34 54.96
C SER A 110 17.81 -7.55 53.75
N TYR A 111 17.09 -6.45 53.99
CA TYR A 111 16.53 -5.61 52.95
C TYR A 111 17.62 -5.10 51.99
N ASN A 112 17.46 -5.43 50.71
CA ASN A 112 18.26 -4.95 49.59
C ASN A 112 17.29 -4.64 48.45
N GLU A 113 17.17 -3.38 48.04
CA GLU A 113 16.26 -3.00 46.95
C GLU A 113 16.89 -3.22 45.57
N VAL A 114 16.12 -3.79 44.66
CA VAL A 114 16.46 -3.96 43.25
C VAL A 114 15.83 -2.81 42.46
N TYR A 115 16.60 -1.78 42.15
CA TYR A 115 16.14 -0.70 41.26
C TYR A 115 16.27 -1.14 39.80
N THR A 116 15.21 -0.95 39.02
CA THR A 116 15.18 -1.37 37.61
C THR A 116 15.40 -0.18 36.69
N THR A 117 16.50 -0.15 35.94
CA THR A 117 16.67 0.79 34.82
C THR A 117 15.76 0.36 33.67
N LYS A 118 14.65 1.06 33.46
CA LYS A 118 13.84 0.92 32.25
C LYS A 118 14.47 1.73 31.11
N ASP A 119 15.04 1.03 30.14
CA ASP A 119 15.45 1.61 28.85
C ASP A 119 14.19 1.94 28.03
N LEU A 120 14.16 3.15 27.45
CA LEU A 120 13.06 3.63 26.61
C LEU A 120 13.59 3.99 25.24
N TYR A 121 13.00 3.40 24.21
CA TYR A 121 13.29 3.69 22.82
C TYR A 121 12.42 4.86 22.34
N ILE A 122 12.76 6.08 22.77
CA ILE A 122 12.04 7.33 22.43
C ILE A 122 12.03 7.67 20.92
N VAL A 123 12.77 6.92 20.11
CA VAL A 123 12.91 7.10 18.66
C VAL A 123 12.07 6.11 17.85
N ASP A 124 11.47 5.09 18.46
CA ASP A 124 10.75 4.05 17.72
C ASP A 124 9.51 4.59 17.00
N ASP A 125 8.74 5.47 17.65
CA ASP A 125 7.58 6.12 17.04
C ASP A 125 8.00 7.00 15.85
N PHE A 126 9.12 7.72 15.99
CA PHE A 126 9.68 8.52 14.90
C PHE A 126 10.18 7.66 13.75
N ILE A 127 10.89 6.56 14.03
CA ILE A 127 11.37 5.61 13.01
C ILE A 127 10.18 4.98 12.29
N THR A 128 9.12 4.65 13.01
CA THR A 128 7.90 4.06 12.45
C THR A 128 7.20 5.04 11.50
N GLU A 129 7.08 6.31 11.91
CA GLU A 129 6.48 7.34 11.07
C GLU A 129 7.32 7.62 9.82
N VAL A 130 8.65 7.70 9.95
CA VAL A 130 9.55 7.88 8.80
C VAL A 130 9.47 6.70 7.82
N LYS A 131 9.41 5.47 8.32
CA LYS A 131 9.21 4.27 7.49
C LYS A 131 7.90 4.35 6.71
N LYS A 132 6.80 4.68 7.39
CA LYS A 132 5.48 4.82 6.76
C LYS A 132 5.48 5.89 5.67
N GLN A 133 6.12 7.03 5.91
CA GLN A 133 6.25 8.10 4.91
C GLN A 133 7.08 7.65 3.69
N ALA A 134 8.19 6.93 3.92
CA ALA A 134 9.01 6.39 2.86
C ALA A 134 8.25 5.36 2.00
N GLU A 135 7.51 4.45 2.64
CA GLU A 135 6.67 3.46 1.97
C GLU A 135 5.57 4.11 1.12
N ASN A 136 4.85 5.09 1.68
CA ASN A 136 3.82 5.84 0.96
C ASN A 136 4.40 6.59 -0.26
N THR A 137 5.57 7.21 -0.09
CA THR A 137 6.26 7.92 -1.18
C THR A 137 6.68 6.96 -2.29
N LEU A 138 7.20 5.79 -1.91
CA LEU A 138 7.63 4.77 -2.86
C LEU A 138 6.45 4.18 -3.65
N SER A 139 5.32 3.94 -2.99
CA SER A 139 4.08 3.50 -3.65
C SER A 139 3.56 4.56 -4.63
N ALA A 140 3.50 5.82 -4.23
CA ALA A 140 3.06 6.92 -5.10
C ALA A 140 3.97 7.12 -6.32
N LEU A 141 5.29 6.92 -6.17
CA LEU A 141 6.23 6.97 -7.30
C LEU A 141 6.04 5.81 -8.28
N LYS A 142 5.78 4.60 -7.78
CA LYS A 142 5.48 3.44 -8.62
C LYS A 142 4.18 3.62 -9.41
N GLU A 143 3.15 4.18 -8.79
CA GLU A 143 1.87 4.49 -9.45
C GLU A 143 2.10 5.50 -10.59
N LYS A 144 2.73 6.66 -10.31
CA LYS A 144 3.05 7.66 -11.33
C LYS A 144 3.91 7.13 -12.48
N GLN A 145 4.88 6.26 -12.18
CA GLN A 145 5.70 5.65 -13.22
C GLN A 145 4.87 4.72 -14.11
N THR A 146 3.91 4.01 -13.52
CA THR A 146 3.00 3.11 -14.26
C THR A 146 2.03 3.92 -15.12
N GLU A 147 1.43 4.97 -14.57
CA GLU A 147 0.59 5.92 -15.31
C GLU A 147 1.32 6.53 -16.50
N GLY A 148 2.55 7.02 -16.31
CA GLY A 148 3.35 7.57 -17.40
C GLY A 148 3.66 6.56 -18.50
N LYS A 149 3.89 5.28 -18.15
CA LYS A 149 4.07 4.21 -19.14
C LYS A 149 2.77 3.94 -19.92
N ILE A 150 1.63 3.92 -19.22
CA ILE A 150 0.31 3.76 -19.83
C ILE A 150 0.06 4.88 -20.83
N GLU A 151 0.30 6.14 -20.46
CA GLU A 151 0.12 7.29 -21.36
C GLU A 151 0.97 7.21 -22.63
N VAL A 152 2.24 6.80 -22.51
CA VAL A 152 3.11 6.60 -23.68
C VAL A 152 2.56 5.52 -24.61
N LEU A 153 2.14 4.39 -24.04
CA LEU A 153 1.58 3.27 -24.80
C LEU A 153 0.22 3.62 -25.44
N LEU A 154 -0.64 4.38 -24.74
CA LEU A 154 -1.90 4.87 -25.29
C LEU A 154 -1.69 5.81 -26.48
N ASN A 155 -0.76 6.76 -26.37
CA ASN A 155 -0.41 7.63 -27.50
C ASN A 155 0.20 6.83 -28.66
N GLN A 156 1.00 5.81 -28.37
CA GLN A 156 1.58 4.96 -29.42
C GLN A 156 0.51 4.16 -30.18
N ILE A 157 -0.47 3.57 -29.47
CA ILE A 157 -1.47 2.65 -30.04
C ILE A 157 -2.66 3.42 -30.62
N PHE A 158 -3.16 4.43 -29.91
CA PHE A 158 -4.41 5.13 -30.24
C PHE A 158 -4.20 6.57 -30.71
N GLY A 159 -2.99 7.12 -30.59
CA GLY A 159 -2.70 8.54 -30.88
C GLY A 159 -3.30 9.51 -29.85
N THR A 160 -3.88 9.01 -28.77
CA THR A 160 -4.52 9.80 -27.71
C THR A 160 -4.55 9.01 -26.40
N THR A 161 -4.55 9.72 -25.27
CA THR A 161 -4.81 9.14 -23.94
C THR A 161 -6.29 9.12 -23.60
N GLN A 162 -7.12 9.87 -24.33
CA GLN A 162 -8.57 9.94 -24.09
C GLN A 162 -9.28 8.83 -24.85
N ILE A 163 -9.54 7.73 -24.15
CA ILE A 163 -10.27 6.59 -24.67
C ILE A 163 -11.73 6.65 -24.22
N GLU A 164 -12.65 6.40 -25.16
CA GLU A 164 -14.09 6.35 -24.88
C GLU A 164 -14.39 5.26 -23.85
N LYS A 165 -15.05 5.65 -22.76
CA LYS A 165 -15.44 4.74 -21.69
C LYS A 165 -16.62 3.86 -22.11
N LEU A 166 -16.83 2.78 -21.37
CA LEU A 166 -18.06 2.00 -21.46
C LEU A 166 -19.26 2.83 -20.97
N LYS A 167 -20.48 2.38 -21.25
CA LYS A 167 -21.69 3.14 -20.90
C LYS A 167 -22.00 3.05 -19.41
N PHE A 168 -21.85 1.87 -18.82
CA PHE A 168 -22.25 1.59 -17.45
C PHE A 168 -21.06 1.18 -16.57
N TYR A 169 -20.21 0.27 -17.07
CA TYR A 169 -19.01 -0.20 -16.34
C TYR A 169 -17.90 0.86 -16.34
N THR A 170 -18.06 1.88 -15.49
CA THR A 170 -17.18 3.06 -15.40
C THR A 170 -16.90 3.45 -13.95
N GLU A 171 -15.90 4.32 -13.75
CA GLU A 171 -15.60 4.87 -12.42
C GLU A 171 -16.79 5.68 -11.89
N ALA A 172 -17.50 6.41 -12.76
CA ALA A 172 -18.72 7.12 -12.39
C ALA A 172 -19.84 6.17 -11.98
N GLY A 173 -19.98 5.03 -12.68
CA GLY A 173 -20.89 3.93 -12.31
C GLY A 173 -20.53 3.28 -10.98
N SER A 174 -19.28 3.39 -10.52
CA SER A 174 -18.82 2.85 -9.24
C SER A 174 -19.20 3.70 -8.02
N ALA A 175 -19.40 5.01 -8.22
CA ALA A 175 -19.63 5.98 -7.14
C ALA A 175 -20.78 5.64 -6.17
N PRO A 176 -21.90 5.01 -6.58
CA PRO A 176 -22.94 4.56 -5.65
C PRO A 176 -22.50 3.41 -4.73
N PHE A 177 -21.62 2.51 -5.19
CA PHE A 177 -21.12 1.38 -4.41
C PHE A 177 -20.01 1.81 -3.44
N GLU A 178 -19.13 2.70 -3.91
CA GLU A 178 -18.04 3.27 -3.10
C GLU A 178 -18.57 4.07 -1.92
N ARG A 179 -19.60 4.91 -2.14
CA ARG A 179 -20.27 5.68 -1.07
C ARG A 179 -20.83 4.82 0.06
N LYS A 180 -21.09 3.53 -0.20
CA LYS A 180 -21.62 2.56 0.76
C LYS A 180 -20.58 1.53 1.22
N GLU A 181 -19.32 1.72 0.82
CA GLU A 181 -18.17 0.87 1.15
C GLU A 181 -18.40 -0.61 0.77
N ILE A 182 -19.07 -0.88 -0.36
CA ILE A 182 -19.39 -2.26 -0.79
C ILE A 182 -18.37 -2.80 -1.80
N GLY A 183 -17.80 -1.91 -2.62
CA GLY A 183 -16.87 -2.23 -3.70
C GLY A 183 -16.91 -1.19 -4.81
N ARG A 184 -16.25 -1.50 -5.94
CA ARG A 184 -16.21 -0.68 -7.16
C ARG A 184 -15.99 -1.55 -8.40
N PHE A 185 -16.18 -1.00 -9.58
CA PHE A 185 -15.70 -1.63 -10.81
C PHE A 185 -14.18 -1.50 -10.89
N GLU A 186 -13.49 -2.63 -11.00
CA GLU A 186 -12.03 -2.70 -10.86
C GLU A 186 -11.28 -2.50 -12.18
N TYR A 187 -11.91 -2.85 -13.31
CA TYR A 187 -11.22 -3.02 -14.60
C TYR A 187 -11.73 -2.07 -15.69
N CYS A 188 -12.22 -0.88 -15.32
CA CYS A 188 -12.87 0.05 -16.26
C CYS A 188 -11.95 0.46 -17.43
N GLU A 189 -10.75 0.94 -17.13
CA GLU A 189 -9.77 1.34 -18.14
C GLU A 189 -9.31 0.18 -19.05
N PRO A 190 -8.77 -0.95 -18.52
CA PRO A 190 -8.30 -2.03 -19.38
C PRO A 190 -9.42 -2.63 -20.25
N LEU A 191 -10.66 -2.69 -19.76
CA LEU A 191 -11.79 -3.18 -20.54
C LEU A 191 -12.17 -2.22 -21.68
N ALA A 192 -12.14 -0.90 -21.42
CA ALA A 192 -12.38 0.12 -22.44
C ALA A 192 -11.28 0.12 -23.53
N TYR A 193 -10.01 0.01 -23.12
CA TYR A 193 -8.88 -0.07 -24.04
C TYR A 193 -8.96 -1.30 -24.93
N LEU A 194 -9.32 -2.45 -24.34
CA LEU A 194 -9.53 -3.69 -25.08
C LEU A 194 -10.66 -3.57 -26.10
N LYS A 195 -11.81 -3.03 -25.71
CA LYS A 195 -12.94 -2.80 -26.63
C LYS A 195 -12.49 -1.93 -27.81
N LYS A 196 -11.85 -0.80 -27.53
CA LYS A 196 -11.40 0.12 -28.58
C LYS A 196 -10.38 -0.53 -29.50
N PHE A 197 -9.39 -1.24 -28.96
CA PHE A 197 -8.39 -1.92 -29.77
C PHE A 197 -9.00 -3.00 -30.68
N ILE A 198 -9.96 -3.78 -30.20
CA ILE A 198 -10.64 -4.77 -31.04
C ILE A 198 -11.45 -4.09 -32.15
N LEU A 199 -12.20 -3.03 -31.83
CA LEU A 199 -13.07 -2.36 -32.80
C LEU A 199 -12.29 -1.56 -33.86
N ASP A 200 -11.28 -0.80 -33.44
CA ASP A 200 -10.58 0.13 -34.34
C ASP A 200 -9.43 -0.56 -35.09
N TYR A 201 -8.77 -1.54 -34.45
CA TYR A 201 -7.58 -2.18 -35.00
C TYR A 201 -7.83 -3.62 -35.48
N VAL A 202 -8.40 -4.48 -34.62
CA VAL A 202 -8.57 -5.90 -34.96
C VAL A 202 -9.55 -6.11 -36.11
N LYS A 203 -10.69 -5.39 -36.10
CA LYS A 203 -11.69 -5.47 -37.18
C LYS A 203 -11.23 -4.87 -38.50
N LYS A 204 -10.09 -4.18 -38.53
CA LYS A 204 -9.52 -3.53 -39.71
C LYS A 204 -8.22 -4.20 -40.14
N ASP A 205 -7.09 -3.83 -39.53
CA ASP A 205 -5.75 -4.20 -40.01
C ASP A 205 -5.45 -5.67 -39.75
N VAL A 206 -5.84 -6.20 -38.58
CA VAL A 206 -5.68 -7.63 -38.26
C VAL A 206 -6.61 -8.48 -39.12
N LYS A 207 -7.83 -8.02 -39.38
CA LYS A 207 -8.78 -8.69 -40.27
C LYS A 207 -8.25 -8.75 -41.71
N GLU A 208 -7.79 -7.63 -42.26
CA GLU A 208 -7.23 -7.58 -43.62
C GLU A 208 -6.06 -8.56 -43.76
N LEU A 209 -5.14 -8.57 -42.79
CA LEU A 209 -4.04 -9.50 -42.78
C LEU A 209 -4.51 -10.97 -42.64
N SER A 210 -5.50 -11.22 -41.78
CA SER A 210 -6.07 -12.55 -41.58
C SER A 210 -6.79 -13.06 -42.83
N ASP A 211 -7.49 -12.20 -43.56
CA ASP A 211 -8.15 -12.55 -44.83
C ASP A 211 -7.09 -12.95 -45.88
N ILE A 212 -5.94 -12.28 -45.91
CA ILE A 212 -4.84 -12.66 -46.81
C ILE A 212 -4.22 -14.00 -46.37
N LEU A 213 -3.83 -14.13 -45.11
CA LEU A 213 -3.07 -15.29 -44.63
C LEU A 213 -3.93 -16.55 -44.47
N LEU A 214 -5.13 -16.43 -43.91
CA LEU A 214 -5.97 -17.58 -43.55
C LEU A 214 -6.91 -18.02 -44.68
N VAL A 215 -7.42 -17.06 -45.48
CA VAL A 215 -8.37 -17.39 -46.56
C VAL A 215 -7.64 -17.63 -47.89
N ARG A 216 -6.65 -16.80 -48.22
CA ARG A 216 -5.91 -16.91 -49.49
C ARG A 216 -4.62 -17.73 -49.38
N GLY A 217 -4.13 -17.98 -48.16
CA GLY A 217 -2.94 -18.78 -47.94
C GLY A 217 -3.18 -20.28 -48.14
N GLU A 218 -2.35 -20.91 -48.96
CA GLU A 218 -2.29 -22.36 -49.10
C GLU A 218 -1.35 -22.94 -48.04
N TRP A 219 -1.90 -23.21 -46.87
CA TRP A 219 -1.14 -23.78 -45.76
C TRP A 219 -0.71 -25.22 -46.06
N ALA A 220 0.52 -25.57 -45.66
CA ALA A 220 1.05 -26.91 -45.82
C ALA A 220 0.25 -27.97 -45.04
N SER A 221 -0.38 -27.56 -43.93
CA SER A 221 -1.37 -28.32 -43.17
C SER A 221 -2.34 -27.35 -42.51
N GLN A 222 -3.64 -27.66 -42.54
CA GLN A 222 -4.68 -26.83 -41.93
C GLN A 222 -4.47 -26.62 -40.42
N GLN A 223 -3.87 -27.61 -39.75
CA GLN A 223 -3.58 -27.56 -38.31
C GLN A 223 -2.61 -26.42 -37.94
N LEU A 224 -1.79 -25.95 -38.89
CA LEU A 224 -0.86 -24.84 -38.67
C LEU A 224 -1.59 -23.48 -38.66
N ALA A 225 -2.72 -23.37 -39.36
CA ALA A 225 -3.53 -22.15 -39.42
C ALA A 225 -4.56 -22.07 -38.27
N THR A 226 -4.98 -23.22 -37.73
CA THR A 226 -6.07 -23.31 -36.73
C THR A 226 -5.88 -22.39 -35.52
N PRO A 227 -4.74 -22.37 -34.82
CA PRO A 227 -4.59 -21.55 -33.62
C PRO A 227 -4.70 -20.04 -33.90
N MET A 228 -4.22 -19.62 -35.07
CA MET A 228 -4.29 -18.22 -35.51
C MET A 228 -5.74 -17.84 -35.87
N SER A 229 -6.44 -18.73 -36.58
CA SER A 229 -7.84 -18.54 -36.97
C SER A 229 -8.77 -18.49 -35.75
N GLU A 230 -8.63 -19.43 -34.82
CA GLU A 230 -9.44 -19.46 -33.59
C GLU A 230 -9.19 -18.23 -32.73
N ALA A 231 -7.93 -17.82 -32.56
CA ALA A 231 -7.58 -16.62 -31.82
C ALA A 231 -8.23 -15.36 -32.41
N PHE A 232 -8.19 -15.21 -33.74
CA PHE A 232 -8.82 -14.09 -34.42
C PHE A 232 -10.34 -14.05 -34.23
N HIS A 233 -11.03 -15.18 -34.43
CA HIS A 233 -12.49 -15.21 -34.29
C HIS A 233 -12.94 -14.98 -32.85
N GLN A 234 -12.26 -15.57 -31.86
CA GLN A 234 -12.57 -15.35 -30.45
C GLN A 234 -12.30 -13.90 -30.01
N LEU A 235 -11.28 -13.24 -30.55
CA LEU A 235 -11.04 -11.81 -30.29
C LEU A 235 -12.20 -10.94 -30.79
N ILE A 236 -12.73 -11.23 -31.97
CA ILE A 236 -13.90 -10.51 -32.50
C ILE A 236 -15.12 -10.75 -31.62
N GLU A 237 -15.38 -12.00 -31.22
CA GLU A 237 -16.49 -12.36 -30.33
C GLU A 237 -16.37 -11.68 -28.96
N ASN A 238 -15.15 -11.52 -28.44
CA ASN A 238 -14.91 -10.86 -27.17
C ASN A 238 -15.33 -9.38 -27.18
N ALA A 239 -15.28 -8.67 -28.33
CA ALA A 239 -15.84 -7.33 -28.40
C ALA A 239 -17.35 -7.32 -28.12
N ASP A 240 -18.08 -8.30 -28.65
CA ASP A 240 -19.51 -8.44 -28.42
C ASP A 240 -19.81 -8.84 -26.96
N LYS A 241 -18.96 -9.69 -26.36
CA LYS A 241 -19.04 -10.02 -24.92
C LYS A 241 -18.82 -8.81 -24.02
N ILE A 242 -17.88 -7.91 -24.36
CA ILE A 242 -17.67 -6.66 -23.61
C ILE A 242 -18.92 -5.79 -23.66
N ILE A 243 -19.50 -5.63 -24.86
CA ILE A 243 -20.72 -4.83 -25.05
C ILE A 243 -21.91 -5.46 -24.29
N ALA A 244 -22.04 -6.78 -24.34
CA ALA A 244 -23.09 -7.50 -23.62
C ALA A 244 -22.95 -7.37 -22.10
N LEU A 245 -21.72 -7.49 -21.57
CA LEU A 245 -21.44 -7.29 -20.15
C LEU A 245 -21.79 -5.86 -19.72
N ASP A 246 -21.37 -4.85 -20.49
CA ASP A 246 -21.67 -3.45 -20.19
C ASP A 246 -23.19 -3.19 -20.20
N ASN A 247 -23.90 -3.65 -21.24
CA ASN A 247 -25.35 -3.49 -21.34
C ASN A 247 -26.13 -4.27 -20.26
N SER A 248 -25.54 -5.33 -19.68
CA SER A 248 -26.19 -6.09 -18.60
C SER A 248 -26.38 -5.27 -17.33
N LEU A 249 -25.60 -4.20 -17.16
CA LEU A 249 -25.66 -3.27 -16.03
C LEU A 249 -26.74 -2.18 -16.21
N ASP A 250 -27.45 -2.18 -17.34
CA ASP A 250 -28.59 -1.27 -17.54
C ASP A 250 -29.71 -1.58 -16.54
N ASP A 251 -30.28 -0.53 -15.96
CA ASP A 251 -31.35 -0.57 -14.95
C ASP A 251 -32.63 -1.31 -15.40
N SER A 252 -32.80 -1.56 -16.69
CA SER A 252 -33.92 -2.31 -17.29
C SER A 252 -33.64 -3.80 -17.47
N VAL A 253 -32.39 -4.25 -17.27
CA VAL A 253 -31.93 -5.63 -17.48
C VAL A 253 -31.66 -6.30 -16.12
N ASP A 254 -31.70 -7.63 -16.06
CA ASP A 254 -31.67 -8.42 -14.82
C ASP A 254 -30.57 -7.99 -13.81
N LEU A 255 -29.30 -7.89 -14.24
CA LEU A 255 -28.21 -7.51 -13.34
C LEU A 255 -28.30 -6.06 -12.86
N GLY A 256 -28.56 -5.10 -13.77
CA GLY A 256 -28.74 -3.69 -13.40
C GLY A 256 -29.97 -3.47 -12.52
N LEU A 257 -31.09 -4.14 -12.81
CA LEU A 257 -32.31 -4.09 -11.99
C LEU A 257 -32.08 -4.64 -10.58
N LYS A 258 -31.32 -5.73 -10.47
CA LYS A 258 -30.90 -6.32 -9.19
C LYS A 258 -30.05 -5.33 -8.40
N MET A 259 -29.08 -4.68 -9.04
CA MET A 259 -28.27 -3.64 -8.42
C MET A 259 -29.14 -2.46 -7.95
N LYS A 260 -30.01 -1.93 -8.82
CA LYS A 260 -30.90 -0.80 -8.53
C LYS A 260 -31.86 -1.08 -7.35
N THR A 261 -32.39 -2.30 -7.28
CA THR A 261 -33.41 -2.67 -6.28
C THR A 261 -32.80 -2.92 -4.90
N HIS A 262 -31.63 -3.57 -4.84
CA HIS A 262 -30.99 -3.93 -3.57
C HIS A 262 -30.09 -2.82 -3.01
N LEU A 263 -29.50 -1.97 -3.86
CA LEU A 263 -28.55 -0.93 -3.44
C LEU A 263 -29.10 0.03 -2.35
N PRO A 264 -30.35 0.52 -2.40
CA PRO A 264 -30.90 1.38 -1.36
C PRO A 264 -31.05 0.68 0.01
N ARG A 265 -31.18 -0.65 0.03
CA ARG A 265 -31.47 -1.45 1.23
C ARG A 265 -30.22 -1.92 1.98
N THR A 266 -29.05 -1.81 1.35
CA THR A 266 -27.75 -2.31 1.84
C THR A 266 -27.29 -1.76 3.21
N GLU A 267 -27.83 -0.65 3.67
CA GLU A 267 -27.53 -0.07 5.00
C GLU A 267 -28.28 -0.77 6.13
N ARG A 268 -29.46 -1.32 5.84
CA ARG A 268 -30.38 -1.91 6.83
C ARG A 268 -30.50 -3.42 6.70
N ASP A 269 -30.21 -3.94 5.52
CA ASP A 269 -30.36 -5.35 5.17
C ASP A 269 -29.03 -5.95 4.72
N LYS A 270 -28.51 -6.87 5.53
CA LYS A 270 -27.27 -7.61 5.27
C LYS A 270 -27.41 -8.51 4.04
N GLU A 271 -28.60 -9.04 3.76
CA GLU A 271 -28.83 -9.89 2.59
C GLU A 271 -28.71 -9.07 1.30
N SER A 272 -29.38 -7.91 1.21
CA SER A 272 -29.21 -6.97 0.10
C SER A 272 -27.76 -6.53 -0.09
N ARG A 273 -27.00 -6.32 1.00
CA ARG A 273 -25.56 -6.01 0.92
C ARG A 273 -24.76 -7.17 0.30
N ASN A 274 -25.00 -8.40 0.73
CA ASN A 274 -24.35 -9.59 0.17
C ASN A 274 -24.70 -9.79 -1.31
N ILE A 275 -25.95 -9.55 -1.69
CA ILE A 275 -26.41 -9.64 -3.08
C ILE A 275 -25.65 -8.64 -3.97
N ILE A 276 -25.54 -7.37 -3.56
CA ILE A 276 -24.79 -6.36 -4.33
C ILE A 276 -23.32 -6.75 -4.43
N HIS A 277 -22.71 -7.17 -3.31
CA HIS A 277 -21.31 -7.56 -3.30
C HIS A 277 -21.03 -8.76 -4.24
N SER A 278 -21.84 -9.82 -4.16
CA SER A 278 -21.74 -10.97 -5.06
C SER A 278 -21.96 -10.58 -6.54
N THR A 279 -22.93 -9.70 -6.81
CA THR A 279 -23.18 -9.24 -8.18
C THR A 279 -22.00 -8.41 -8.71
N LEU A 280 -21.42 -7.54 -7.88
CA LEU A 280 -20.25 -6.74 -8.23
C LEU A 280 -19.02 -7.62 -8.49
N ASN A 281 -18.78 -8.61 -7.64
CA ASN A 281 -17.73 -9.61 -7.85
C ASN A 281 -17.94 -10.39 -9.14
N PHE A 282 -19.16 -10.85 -9.44
CA PHE A 282 -19.48 -11.55 -10.68
C PHE A 282 -19.15 -10.71 -11.92
N VAL A 283 -19.50 -9.42 -11.92
CA VAL A 283 -19.23 -8.50 -13.03
C VAL A 283 -17.72 -8.26 -13.17
N ASN A 284 -17.01 -8.01 -12.06
CA ASN A 284 -15.55 -7.82 -12.07
C ASN A 284 -14.81 -9.08 -12.55
N THR A 285 -15.19 -10.26 -12.05
CA THR A 285 -14.63 -11.54 -12.48
C THR A 285 -14.91 -11.81 -13.97
N SER A 286 -16.10 -11.44 -14.46
CA SER A 286 -16.43 -11.55 -15.88
C SER A 286 -15.57 -10.63 -16.75
N ALA A 287 -15.39 -9.37 -16.33
CA ALA A 287 -14.49 -8.43 -16.99
C ALA A 287 -13.04 -8.94 -17.01
N ALA A 288 -12.52 -9.42 -15.87
CA ALA A 288 -11.18 -9.99 -15.75
C ALA A 288 -10.97 -11.18 -16.70
N ARG A 289 -11.94 -12.11 -16.76
CA ARG A 289 -11.88 -13.27 -17.67
C ARG A 289 -11.83 -12.85 -19.14
N ILE A 290 -12.65 -11.87 -19.54
CA ILE A 290 -12.63 -11.35 -20.92
C ILE A 290 -11.28 -10.72 -21.23
N ILE A 291 -10.72 -9.94 -20.30
CA ILE A 291 -9.44 -9.26 -20.50
C ILE A 291 -8.29 -10.27 -20.62
N LEU A 292 -8.12 -11.13 -19.62
CA LEU A 292 -7.03 -12.12 -19.60
C LEU A 292 -7.16 -13.11 -20.76
N GLY A 293 -8.39 -13.55 -21.06
CA GLY A 293 -8.68 -14.37 -22.24
C GLY A 293 -8.23 -13.68 -23.53
N SER A 294 -8.58 -12.41 -23.71
CA SER A 294 -8.19 -11.66 -24.90
C SER A 294 -6.68 -11.43 -25.00
N VAL A 295 -6.01 -11.12 -23.90
CA VAL A 295 -4.53 -10.99 -23.87
C VAL A 295 -3.86 -12.30 -24.30
N ASN A 296 -4.33 -13.45 -23.81
CA ASN A 296 -3.82 -14.75 -24.23
C ASN A 296 -4.08 -15.05 -25.71
N LEU A 297 -5.23 -14.64 -26.25
CA LEU A 297 -5.53 -14.76 -27.68
C LEU A 297 -4.60 -13.86 -28.53
N PHE A 298 -4.33 -12.62 -28.08
CA PHE A 298 -3.36 -11.74 -28.74
C PHE A 298 -1.95 -12.34 -28.74
N ILE A 299 -1.49 -12.92 -27.63
CA ILE A 299 -0.20 -13.61 -27.55
C ILE A 299 -0.16 -14.80 -28.51
N THR A 300 -1.24 -15.58 -28.57
CA THR A 300 -1.37 -16.74 -29.47
C THR A 300 -1.32 -16.29 -30.93
N TYR A 301 -2.11 -15.30 -31.30
CA TYR A 301 -2.11 -14.73 -32.65
C TYR A 301 -0.72 -14.17 -33.02
N GLY A 302 -0.12 -13.37 -32.14
CA GLY A 302 1.21 -12.79 -32.36
C GLY A 302 2.32 -13.84 -32.50
N ARG A 303 2.26 -14.94 -31.75
CA ARG A 303 3.21 -16.06 -31.89
C ARG A 303 3.10 -16.74 -33.26
N ASN A 304 1.86 -17.03 -33.70
CA ASN A 304 1.63 -17.62 -35.02
C ASN A 304 2.05 -16.66 -36.14
N LEU A 305 1.73 -15.37 -36.01
CA LEU A 305 2.15 -14.34 -36.96
C LEU A 305 3.68 -14.25 -37.06
N LYS A 306 4.39 -14.36 -35.94
CA LYS A 306 5.86 -14.40 -35.95
C LYS A 306 6.39 -15.61 -36.72
N MET A 307 5.80 -16.80 -36.54
CA MET A 307 6.19 -18.01 -37.30
C MET A 307 5.98 -17.81 -38.81
N VAL A 308 4.85 -17.21 -39.20
CA VAL A 308 4.52 -16.85 -40.59
C VAL A 308 5.56 -15.87 -41.15
N LEU A 309 5.94 -14.85 -40.39
CA LEU A 309 6.92 -13.84 -40.77
C LEU A 309 8.33 -14.43 -40.96
N GLU A 310 8.73 -15.36 -40.07
CA GLU A 310 9.97 -16.11 -40.17
C GLU A 310 9.99 -17.07 -41.36
N ASP A 311 8.85 -17.66 -41.74
CA ASP A 311 8.76 -18.54 -42.90
C ASP A 311 8.80 -17.78 -44.23
N CYS A 312 8.20 -16.59 -44.29
CA CYS A 312 8.22 -15.71 -45.46
C CYS A 312 9.64 -15.34 -45.94
N ILE A 313 10.61 -15.30 -45.02
CA ILE A 313 12.00 -14.92 -45.32
C ILE A 313 12.92 -16.12 -45.60
N LYS A 314 12.43 -17.36 -45.45
CA LYS A 314 13.24 -18.56 -45.69
C LYS A 314 13.48 -18.75 -47.20
N PRO A 315 14.65 -19.28 -47.60
CA PRO A 315 14.90 -19.69 -48.98
C PRO A 315 13.89 -20.75 -49.48
N HIS A 316 13.44 -21.62 -48.56
CA HIS A 316 12.43 -22.63 -48.81
C HIS A 316 11.35 -22.54 -47.72
N PRO A 317 10.29 -21.76 -47.96
CA PRO A 317 9.17 -21.65 -47.02
C PRO A 317 8.45 -22.98 -46.87
N THR A 318 7.96 -23.25 -45.66
CA THR A 318 7.39 -24.55 -45.26
C THR A 318 5.97 -24.45 -44.73
N LEU A 319 5.52 -23.25 -44.32
CA LEU A 319 4.21 -23.04 -43.74
C LEU A 319 3.15 -22.74 -44.80
N ILE A 320 3.42 -21.78 -45.69
CA ILE A 320 2.52 -21.41 -46.79
C ILE A 320 3.20 -21.74 -48.11
N ARG A 321 2.47 -22.34 -49.05
CA ARG A 321 2.99 -22.80 -50.33
C ARG A 321 2.96 -21.71 -51.41
N ASN A 322 1.94 -20.86 -51.37
CA ASN A 322 1.65 -19.84 -52.40
C ASN A 322 2.10 -18.42 -51.98
N TRP A 323 3.25 -18.27 -51.33
CA TRP A 323 3.76 -16.98 -50.83
C TRP A 323 3.76 -15.85 -51.86
N LYS A 324 4.15 -16.14 -53.11
CA LYS A 324 4.19 -15.13 -54.19
C LYS A 324 2.81 -14.59 -54.53
N ASP A 325 1.79 -15.44 -54.49
CA ASP A 325 0.43 -15.06 -54.85
C ASP A 325 -0.19 -14.21 -53.74
N ILE A 326 -0.04 -14.61 -52.48
CA ILE A 326 -0.55 -13.83 -51.34
C ILE A 326 0.18 -12.48 -51.17
N ASP A 327 1.48 -12.40 -51.50
CA ASP A 327 2.21 -11.14 -51.49
C ASP A 327 1.79 -10.23 -52.66
N HIS A 328 1.46 -10.80 -53.83
CA HIS A 328 0.86 -10.04 -54.93
C HIS A 328 -0.48 -9.42 -54.53
N PHE A 329 -1.33 -10.17 -53.81
CA PHE A 329 -2.59 -9.65 -53.26
C PHE A 329 -2.39 -8.55 -52.21
N ALA A 330 -1.26 -8.56 -51.51
CA ALA A 330 -0.85 -7.51 -50.58
C ALA A 330 -0.06 -6.37 -51.25
N GLU A 331 -0.05 -6.29 -52.59
CA GLU A 331 0.72 -5.32 -53.37
C GLU A 331 2.23 -5.30 -53.05
N GLY A 332 2.81 -6.45 -52.66
CA GLY A 332 4.20 -6.57 -52.24
C GLY A 332 4.50 -6.02 -50.85
N LYS A 333 3.46 -5.71 -50.06
CA LYS A 333 3.58 -5.13 -48.71
C LYS A 333 3.29 -6.14 -47.60
N LEU A 334 3.11 -7.43 -47.91
CA LEU A 334 2.69 -8.44 -46.92
C LEU A 334 3.60 -8.46 -45.69
N LYS A 335 4.92 -8.44 -45.92
CA LYS A 335 5.91 -8.39 -44.84
C LYS A 335 5.74 -7.16 -43.95
N GLN A 336 5.48 -5.99 -44.53
CA GLN A 336 5.29 -4.75 -43.77
C GLN A 336 4.00 -4.81 -42.95
N MET A 337 2.92 -5.36 -43.51
CA MET A 337 1.66 -5.59 -42.80
C MET A 337 1.85 -6.53 -41.61
N CYS A 338 2.53 -7.66 -41.81
CA CYS A 338 2.86 -8.60 -40.73
C CYS A 338 3.68 -7.95 -39.60
N ILE A 339 4.70 -7.15 -39.96
CA ILE A 339 5.51 -6.43 -38.97
C ILE A 339 4.67 -5.39 -38.20
N GLY A 340 3.82 -4.65 -38.91
CA GLY A 340 2.92 -3.65 -38.32
C GLY A 340 1.97 -4.27 -37.30
N VAL A 341 1.23 -5.29 -37.73
CA VAL A 341 0.30 -6.03 -36.86
C VAL A 341 1.00 -6.65 -35.65
N TYR A 342 2.17 -7.25 -35.84
CA TYR A 342 2.93 -7.82 -34.73
C TYR A 342 3.35 -6.76 -33.70
N LYS A 343 3.84 -5.59 -34.16
CA LYS A 343 4.26 -4.49 -33.28
C LYS A 343 3.10 -3.89 -32.50
N GLU A 344 1.96 -3.68 -33.14
CA GLU A 344 0.76 -3.15 -32.47
C GLU A 344 0.20 -4.13 -31.44
N ILE A 345 0.10 -5.42 -31.79
CA ILE A 345 -0.30 -6.46 -30.83
C ILE A 345 0.67 -6.51 -29.64
N PHE A 346 1.98 -6.45 -29.89
CA PHE A 346 2.98 -6.45 -28.82
C PHE A 346 2.84 -5.22 -27.91
N SER A 347 2.63 -4.04 -28.49
CA SER A 347 2.47 -2.79 -27.76
C SER A 347 1.18 -2.83 -26.91
N PHE A 348 0.10 -3.37 -27.46
CA PHE A 348 -1.16 -3.53 -26.75
C PHE A 348 -1.05 -4.55 -25.60
N VAL A 349 -0.43 -5.71 -25.82
CA VAL A 349 -0.17 -6.67 -24.73
C VAL A 349 0.70 -6.03 -23.63
N SER A 350 1.70 -5.24 -24.01
CA SER A 350 2.54 -4.49 -23.07
C SER A 350 1.73 -3.46 -22.27
N LEU A 351 0.78 -2.77 -22.91
CA LEU A 351 -0.16 -1.86 -22.22
C LEU A 351 -0.96 -2.62 -21.16
N MET A 352 -1.56 -3.75 -21.54
CA MET A 352 -2.39 -4.55 -20.64
C MET A 352 -1.63 -5.12 -19.44
N GLN A 353 -0.33 -5.39 -19.59
CA GLN A 353 0.54 -5.86 -18.49
C GLN A 353 0.80 -4.81 -17.40
N ASN A 354 0.49 -3.53 -17.63
CA ASN A 354 0.59 -2.50 -16.60
C ASN A 354 -0.61 -2.53 -15.63
N PHE A 355 -1.65 -3.30 -15.94
CA PHE A 355 -2.82 -3.46 -15.09
C PHE A 355 -2.72 -4.76 -14.28
N HIS A 356 -2.99 -4.66 -12.98
CA HIS A 356 -3.11 -5.83 -12.12
C HIS A 356 -4.52 -6.39 -12.24
N ILE A 357 -4.66 -7.55 -12.89
CA ILE A 357 -5.95 -8.19 -13.19
C ILE A 357 -5.96 -9.57 -12.57
N GLU A 358 -6.89 -9.80 -11.65
CA GLU A 358 -7.04 -11.06 -10.94
C GLU A 358 -8.44 -11.65 -11.15
N VAL A 359 -8.50 -12.97 -11.25
CA VAL A 359 -9.77 -13.71 -11.31
C VAL A 359 -10.00 -14.28 -9.91
N ASN A 360 -10.92 -13.67 -9.17
CA ASN A 360 -11.36 -14.24 -7.90
C ASN A 360 -12.23 -15.46 -8.19
N GLU A 361 -11.69 -16.66 -7.92
CA GLU A 361 -12.37 -17.94 -8.13
C GLU A 361 -13.41 -18.25 -7.03
N ASP A 362 -13.40 -17.53 -5.91
CA ASP A 362 -14.31 -17.71 -4.77
C ASP A 362 -15.70 -17.04 -4.93
N ALA A 363 -16.20 -16.89 -6.17
CA ALA A 363 -17.49 -16.27 -6.46
C ALA A 363 -18.64 -17.28 -6.60
#